data_AF-A0A8C2E335-F1
#
_entry.id   AF-A0A8C2E335-F1
#
_cell.length_a   1.000
_cell.length_b   1.000
_cell.length_c   1.000
_cell.angle_alpha   90.00
_cell.angle_beta   90.00
_cell.angle_gamma   90.00
#
_symmetry.space_group_name_H-M   'P 1'
#
loop_
_entity.id
_entity.type
_entity.pdbx_description
1 polymer ?
#
loop_
_entity_poly.entity_id
_entity_poly.type
_entity_poly.pdbx_seq_one_letter_code
_entity_poly.pdbx_strand_id
1 'polypeptide(L)'
;MPGRGKLIAVIGDEDTCTGFLLGGVGELNKNRKPNFLVVEKDTSITEIEETFKSFLARSDIGIILINQFIAEMIRHAIDAHMESIPAVLEIPSKEHPYDASKDSILRRAKGMFSSKRCCCCYNSTPFPPFQKYLTALITSLCLGGQDIFATVRENSPTGEIIANLGINGDPGASSIRLCLTGENADWFYLEGRTIRLNSSFSRILDREVLGSVLIAALTCYEDNIIRVCRYRIMVEILNENDNMPYFLEDTIQPRYISELLTVNSMVFTVKARDGDGDTITYMTDKSTADASYFRIDLPNSGMVILDKPLDYETKTQLQVVIFAVETTTKEKYSATATVTVNVLDGDDQYPQFQPCAPVYEDGDHNICTNPVYSVNITETDENAVLYFSPGPIHAEDGDKDILTPLVYSILSGDDNGRFTIDSKTGEISLKQRVENRLLTPSFSLRIMAAQVNDPKKYSVATALVHVLSENRFPPFFNKTVYKGFLIESFSPATLVTTYGNQVLVVQAIDRDFRDGINPKIHYTMQPLTGSNKLYHITQDGIVIARTDRLRAFDRHILEVIATDEESGETAHASVDIEVLQRGQPGVNALKDINCVNLEISLI
;
A
#
# COMPACT_ATOMS: atom_id res chain seq x y z
N MET A 1 5.70 -19.46 -32.59
CA MET A 1 6.42 -18.32 -32.00
C MET A 1 6.05 -17.08 -32.79
N PRO A 2 5.44 -16.05 -32.17
CA PRO A 2 5.11 -14.81 -32.86
C PRO A 2 6.42 -14.15 -33.35
N GLY A 3 6.40 -13.59 -34.55
CA GLY A 3 7.56 -13.04 -35.23
C GLY A 3 8.21 -11.93 -34.42
N ARG A 4 9.44 -12.16 -33.95
CA ARG A 4 10.28 -11.14 -33.33
C ARG A 4 10.46 -10.00 -34.36
N GLY A 5 10.10 -8.78 -33.99
CA GLY A 5 10.25 -7.60 -34.86
C GLY A 5 11.70 -7.40 -35.31
N LYS A 6 11.92 -6.60 -36.36
CA LYS A 6 13.27 -6.26 -36.80
C LYS A 6 13.99 -5.41 -35.74
N LEU A 7 15.28 -5.65 -35.56
CA LEU A 7 16.15 -4.99 -34.59
C LEU A 7 16.57 -3.59 -35.06
N ILE A 8 16.90 -2.73 -34.11
CA ILE A 8 17.54 -1.44 -34.34
C ILE A 8 19.03 -1.60 -34.06
N ALA A 9 19.88 -1.12 -34.95
CA ALA A 9 21.32 -1.08 -34.76
C ALA A 9 21.82 0.35 -34.54
N VAL A 10 22.92 0.53 -33.81
CA VAL A 10 23.43 1.85 -33.40
C VAL A 10 24.91 1.99 -33.71
N ILE A 11 25.33 3.06 -34.39
CA ILE A 11 26.73 3.44 -34.55
C ILE A 11 26.89 4.83 -33.96
N GLY A 12 27.52 4.93 -32.80
CA GLY A 12 27.53 6.19 -32.07
C GLY A 12 28.68 6.38 -31.11
N ASP A 13 28.83 7.59 -30.58
CA ASP A 13 29.73 7.83 -29.45
C ASP A 13 29.28 7.08 -28.20
N GLU A 14 30.14 7.09 -27.17
CA GLU A 14 29.91 6.38 -25.91
C GLU A 14 28.58 6.78 -25.24
N ASP A 15 28.30 8.09 -25.17
CA ASP A 15 27.07 8.62 -24.56
C ASP A 15 25.81 8.16 -25.32
N THR A 16 25.85 8.22 -26.65
CA THR A 16 24.74 7.79 -27.53
C THR A 16 24.48 6.30 -27.39
N CYS A 17 25.53 5.47 -27.51
CA CYS A 17 25.40 4.03 -27.42
C CYS A 17 24.91 3.60 -26.02
N THR A 18 25.44 4.21 -24.96
CA THR A 18 25.03 3.93 -23.58
C THR A 18 23.55 4.27 -23.36
N GLY A 19 23.09 5.43 -23.87
CA GLY A 19 21.68 5.82 -23.79
C GLY A 19 20.74 4.82 -24.47
N PHE A 20 21.09 4.37 -25.68
CA PHE A 20 20.30 3.36 -26.41
C PHE A 20 20.36 1.98 -25.75
N LEU A 21 21.50 1.57 -25.22
CA LEU A 21 21.64 0.31 -24.49
C LEU A 21 20.78 0.28 -23.22
N LEU A 22 20.78 1.38 -22.45
CA LEU A 22 19.90 1.53 -21.28
C LEU A 22 18.41 1.55 -21.68
N GLY A 23 18.09 2.06 -22.87
CA GLY A 23 16.76 2.01 -23.48
C GLY A 23 16.37 0.66 -24.09
N GLY A 24 17.19 -0.38 -23.94
CA GLY A 24 16.93 -1.73 -24.47
C GLY A 24 17.27 -1.93 -25.95
N VAL A 25 17.95 -0.97 -26.57
CA VAL A 25 18.42 -1.03 -27.96
C VAL A 25 19.88 -1.48 -27.99
N GLY A 26 20.07 -2.79 -27.99
CA GLY A 26 21.38 -3.44 -28.11
C GLY A 26 21.31 -4.93 -27.78
N GLU A 27 21.33 -5.76 -28.82
CA GLU A 27 21.24 -7.20 -28.73
C GLU A 27 22.49 -7.87 -29.33
N LEU A 28 22.94 -8.94 -28.66
CA LEU A 28 23.91 -9.86 -29.23
C LEU A 28 23.18 -10.88 -30.09
N ASN A 29 23.63 -11.07 -31.33
CA ASN A 29 23.12 -12.16 -32.16
C ASN A 29 23.60 -13.53 -31.65
N LYS A 30 23.14 -14.62 -32.29
CA LYS A 30 23.52 -16.01 -31.92
C LYS A 30 25.04 -16.27 -31.91
N ASN A 31 25.82 -15.44 -32.60
CA ASN A 31 27.27 -15.53 -32.68
C ASN A 31 27.98 -14.50 -31.77
N ARG A 32 27.27 -13.93 -30.79
CA ARG A 32 27.75 -12.88 -29.87
C ARG A 32 28.27 -11.61 -30.57
N LYS A 33 27.79 -11.31 -31.78
CA LYS A 33 28.08 -10.02 -32.42
C LYS A 33 27.02 -8.99 -32.01
N PRO A 34 27.42 -7.81 -31.51
CA PRO A 34 26.49 -6.74 -31.19
C PRO A 34 25.85 -6.18 -32.47
N ASN A 35 24.68 -5.58 -32.32
CA ASN A 35 24.08 -4.66 -33.28
C ASN A 35 24.41 -3.19 -32.94
N PHE A 36 25.49 -2.93 -32.20
CA PHE A 36 25.97 -1.58 -31.96
C PHE A 36 27.48 -1.48 -32.11
N LEU A 37 27.97 -0.27 -32.39
CA LEU A 37 29.39 0.09 -32.40
C LEU A 37 29.56 1.40 -31.63
N VAL A 38 30.37 1.35 -30.58
CA VAL A 38 30.85 2.54 -29.87
C VAL A 38 32.06 3.07 -30.64
N VAL A 39 31.99 4.32 -31.10
CA VAL A 39 33.07 4.98 -31.83
C VAL A 39 33.87 5.84 -30.87
N GLU A 40 35.10 5.41 -30.63
CA GLU A 40 36.10 6.09 -29.80
C GLU A 40 37.10 6.86 -30.67
N LYS A 41 38.02 7.61 -30.05
CA LYS A 41 38.97 8.47 -30.77
C LYS A 41 39.96 7.70 -31.65
N ASP A 42 40.20 6.43 -31.35
CA ASP A 42 41.11 5.53 -32.05
C ASP A 42 40.40 4.56 -33.02
N THR A 43 39.05 4.57 -33.05
CA THR A 43 38.28 3.76 -33.99
C THR A 43 38.56 4.21 -35.43
N SER A 44 39.01 3.27 -36.26
CA SER A 44 39.38 3.60 -37.64
C SER A 44 38.16 3.81 -38.54
N ILE A 45 38.27 4.67 -39.56
CA ILE A 45 37.19 4.88 -40.56
C ILE A 45 36.83 3.55 -41.24
N THR A 46 37.83 2.70 -41.52
CA THR A 46 37.63 1.37 -42.12
C THR A 46 36.75 0.48 -41.25
N GLU A 47 36.96 0.49 -39.93
CA GLU A 47 36.17 -0.30 -38.98
C GLU A 47 34.70 0.16 -38.91
N ILE A 48 34.48 1.49 -38.93
CA ILE A 48 33.13 2.07 -38.98
C ILE A 48 32.43 1.64 -40.27
N GLU A 49 33.11 1.71 -41.41
CA GLU A 49 32.56 1.34 -42.71
C GLU A 49 32.26 -0.17 -42.82
N GLU A 50 33.15 -1.04 -42.32
CA GLU A 50 32.94 -2.49 -42.29
C GLU A 50 31.77 -2.88 -41.38
N THR A 51 31.65 -2.23 -40.22
CA THR A 51 30.54 -2.44 -39.29
C THR A 51 29.22 -1.99 -39.90
N PHE A 52 29.19 -0.82 -40.55
CA PHE A 52 28.02 -0.33 -41.27
C PHE A 52 27.57 -1.30 -42.36
N LYS A 53 28.49 -1.79 -43.21
CA LYS A 53 28.19 -2.80 -44.24
C LYS A 53 27.71 -4.13 -43.64
N SER A 54 28.28 -4.54 -42.51
CA SER A 54 27.86 -5.73 -41.77
C SER A 54 26.42 -5.60 -41.25
N PHE A 55 26.02 -4.41 -40.78
CA PHE A 55 24.63 -4.13 -40.37
C PHE A 55 23.67 -4.07 -41.55
N LEU A 56 24.09 -3.53 -42.70
CA LEU A 56 23.29 -3.56 -43.94
C LEU A 56 22.99 -4.98 -44.42
N ALA A 57 23.92 -5.92 -44.25
CA ALA A 57 23.78 -7.31 -44.69
C ALA A 57 22.89 -8.17 -43.78
N ARG A 58 22.50 -7.66 -42.60
CA ARG A 58 21.74 -8.39 -41.59
C ARG A 58 20.23 -8.24 -41.81
N SER A 59 19.57 -9.33 -42.23
CA SER A 59 18.13 -9.35 -42.50
C SER A 59 17.25 -9.11 -41.26
N ASP A 60 17.81 -9.31 -40.07
CA ASP A 60 17.16 -9.08 -38.79
C ASP A 60 17.22 -7.61 -38.34
N ILE A 61 17.97 -6.73 -39.01
CA ILE A 61 18.02 -5.29 -38.72
C ILE A 61 17.02 -4.56 -39.62
N GLY A 62 16.19 -3.71 -39.01
CA GLY A 62 15.20 -2.88 -39.69
C GLY A 62 15.61 -1.42 -39.80
N ILE A 63 16.37 -0.92 -38.81
CA ILE A 63 16.80 0.47 -38.70
C ILE A 63 18.25 0.50 -38.22
N ILE A 64 19.07 1.37 -38.80
CA ILE A 64 20.42 1.71 -38.32
C ILE A 64 20.38 3.18 -37.92
N LEU A 65 20.59 3.45 -36.63
CA LEU A 65 20.82 4.79 -36.10
C LEU A 65 22.32 5.08 -36.14
N ILE A 66 22.72 6.22 -36.69
CA ILE A 66 24.12 6.64 -36.73
C ILE A 66 24.26 8.11 -36.30
N ASN A 67 25.20 8.44 -35.41
CA ASN A 67 25.43 9.86 -35.11
C ASN A 67 25.84 10.60 -36.39
N GLN A 68 25.25 11.76 -36.64
CA GLN A 68 25.45 12.49 -37.90
C GLN A 68 26.93 12.83 -38.17
N PHE A 69 27.72 13.17 -37.14
CA PHE A 69 29.15 13.45 -37.31
C PHE A 69 29.96 12.22 -37.74
N ILE A 70 29.55 11.02 -37.30
CA ILE A 70 30.15 9.73 -37.71
C ILE A 70 29.69 9.37 -39.13
N ALA A 71 28.43 9.65 -39.45
CA ALA A 71 27.88 9.45 -40.79
C ALA A 71 28.67 10.23 -41.85
N GLU A 72 29.19 11.42 -41.53
CA GLU A 72 30.07 12.17 -42.42
C GLU A 72 31.39 11.46 -42.73
N MET A 73 31.94 10.67 -41.80
CA MET A 73 33.21 9.95 -41.98
C MET A 73 33.08 8.84 -43.04
N ILE A 74 31.89 8.29 -43.22
CA ILE A 74 31.57 7.21 -44.17
C ILE A 74 30.46 7.59 -45.14
N ARG A 75 30.32 8.89 -45.44
CA ARG A 75 29.20 9.45 -46.22
C ARG A 75 29.02 8.77 -47.57
N HIS A 76 30.10 8.38 -48.24
CA HIS A 76 30.07 7.66 -49.51
C HIS A 76 29.38 6.29 -49.39
N ALA A 77 29.57 5.58 -48.28
CA ALA A 77 28.96 4.27 -48.04
C ALA A 77 27.47 4.39 -47.72
N ILE A 78 27.07 5.43 -46.99
CA ILE A 78 25.66 5.71 -46.66
C ILE A 78 24.88 6.15 -47.90
N ASP A 79 25.45 7.06 -48.70
CA ASP A 79 24.81 7.55 -49.93
C ASP A 79 24.74 6.46 -51.02
N ALA A 80 25.62 5.45 -50.98
CA ALA A 80 25.56 4.28 -51.87
C ALA A 80 24.43 3.27 -51.52
N HIS A 81 23.90 3.32 -50.29
CA HIS A 81 22.80 2.46 -49.86
C HIS A 81 21.46 3.02 -50.34
N MET A 82 20.83 2.35 -51.33
CA MET A 82 19.58 2.79 -51.97
C MET A 82 18.35 1.97 -51.55
N GLU A 83 18.53 0.91 -50.77
CA GLU A 83 17.45 0.05 -50.29
C GLU A 83 16.66 0.73 -49.16
N SER A 84 15.35 0.48 -49.08
CA SER A 84 14.50 1.07 -48.03
C SER A 84 14.70 0.42 -46.66
N ILE A 85 15.24 -0.80 -46.59
CA ILE A 85 15.46 -1.55 -45.35
C ILE A 85 16.82 -2.27 -45.41
N PRO A 86 17.68 -2.15 -44.37
CA PRO A 86 17.47 -1.34 -43.18
C PRO A 86 17.46 0.17 -43.47
N ALA A 87 16.56 0.90 -42.81
CA ALA A 87 16.48 2.35 -42.91
C ALA A 87 17.64 2.97 -42.12
N VAL A 88 18.39 3.89 -42.72
CA VAL A 88 19.55 4.54 -42.07
C VAL A 88 19.12 5.93 -41.60
N LEU A 89 19.00 6.14 -40.29
CA LEU A 89 18.60 7.41 -39.68
C LEU A 89 19.80 8.07 -39.01
N GLU A 90 20.05 9.33 -39.35
CA GLU A 90 21.11 10.12 -38.73
C GLU A 90 20.56 10.82 -37.47
N ILE A 91 21.27 10.69 -36.35
CA ILE A 91 20.84 11.21 -35.04
C ILE A 91 21.85 12.23 -34.49
N PRO A 92 21.43 13.20 -33.67
CA PRO A 92 22.36 14.10 -32.97
C PRO A 92 23.25 13.33 -32.00
N SER A 93 24.36 13.94 -31.61
CA SER A 93 25.15 13.53 -30.45
C SER A 93 25.12 14.62 -29.39
N LYS A 94 25.62 14.33 -28.18
CA LYS A 94 25.70 15.31 -27.09
C LYS A 94 26.53 16.55 -27.44
N GLU A 95 27.62 16.36 -28.20
CA GLU A 95 28.54 17.46 -28.56
C GLU A 95 28.30 18.04 -29.96
N HIS A 96 27.61 17.30 -30.84
CA HIS A 96 27.33 17.73 -32.20
C HIS A 96 25.81 17.75 -32.47
N PRO A 97 25.17 18.93 -32.56
CA PRO A 97 23.75 19.06 -32.85
C PRO A 97 23.44 18.59 -34.27
N TYR A 98 22.21 18.13 -34.48
CA TYR A 98 21.73 17.64 -35.77
C TYR A 98 21.51 18.79 -36.77
N ASP A 99 22.00 18.61 -38.00
CA ASP A 99 21.84 19.50 -39.14
C ASP A 99 21.02 18.81 -40.25
N ALA A 100 19.75 19.19 -40.36
CA ALA A 100 18.81 18.63 -41.32
C ALA A 100 19.23 18.81 -42.80
N SER A 101 20.15 19.73 -43.11
CA SER A 101 20.61 19.96 -44.49
C SER A 101 21.59 18.87 -44.99
N LYS A 102 22.24 18.16 -44.07
CA LYS A 102 23.26 17.15 -44.34
C LYS A 102 22.72 15.72 -44.35
N ASP A 103 21.54 15.51 -43.77
CA ASP A 103 20.90 14.21 -43.70
C ASP A 103 20.61 13.62 -45.08
N SER A 104 21.07 12.38 -45.29
CA SER A 104 20.99 11.68 -46.56
C SER A 104 19.56 11.32 -46.98
N ILE A 105 18.66 11.06 -46.02
CA ILE A 105 17.23 10.81 -46.30
C ILE A 105 16.54 12.12 -46.68
N LEU A 106 16.77 13.21 -45.95
CA LEU A 106 16.20 14.52 -46.26
C LEU A 106 16.74 15.07 -47.58
N ARG A 107 18.02 14.85 -47.91
CA ARG A 107 18.58 15.17 -49.24
C ARG A 107 17.91 14.36 -50.35
N ARG A 108 17.64 13.07 -50.13
CA ARG A 108 16.92 12.21 -51.09
C ARG A 108 15.46 12.60 -51.24
N ALA A 109 14.76 12.90 -50.14
CA ALA A 109 13.40 13.40 -50.14
C ALA A 109 13.31 14.76 -50.85
N LYS A 110 14.26 15.68 -50.60
CA LYS A 110 14.35 16.98 -51.27
C LYS A 110 14.61 16.82 -52.77
N GLY A 111 15.37 15.81 -53.20
CA GLY A 111 15.50 15.41 -54.61
C GLY A 111 14.23 14.79 -55.21
N MET A 112 13.42 14.11 -54.41
CA MET A 112 12.14 13.50 -54.79
C MET A 112 11.01 14.54 -54.90
N PHE A 113 11.08 15.63 -54.13
CA PHE A 113 10.14 16.76 -54.16
C PHE A 113 10.65 17.98 -54.94
N SER A 114 11.94 18.03 -55.33
CA SER A 114 12.40 18.98 -56.34
C SER A 114 11.94 18.48 -57.71
N SER A 115 10.86 19.09 -58.20
CA SER A 115 10.31 18.89 -59.52
C SER A 115 11.36 18.56 -60.59
N LYS A 116 11.36 17.29 -61.02
CA LYS A 116 11.54 16.98 -62.43
C LYS A 116 10.60 17.92 -63.18
N ARG A 117 11.17 18.83 -63.98
CA ARG A 117 10.44 19.48 -65.07
C ARG A 117 9.75 18.38 -65.87
N CYS A 118 8.44 18.27 -65.70
CA CYS A 118 7.62 17.46 -66.55
C CYS A 118 7.43 18.25 -67.85
N CYS A 119 8.37 18.06 -68.78
CA CYS A 119 8.10 18.18 -70.20
C CYS A 119 7.39 16.90 -70.65
N CYS A 120 6.13 17.02 -71.06
CA CYS A 120 5.43 16.24 -72.10
C CYS A 120 4.10 17.00 -72.32
N CYS A 121 3.74 17.51 -73.51
CA CYS A 121 3.70 16.81 -74.79
C CYS A 121 3.97 17.76 -75.96
N TYR A 122 4.78 17.35 -76.95
CA TYR A 122 4.26 17.03 -78.29
C TYR A 122 5.36 16.37 -79.13
N ASN A 123 5.04 15.18 -79.66
CA ASN A 123 5.81 14.50 -80.68
C ASN A 123 5.04 14.65 -82.00
N SER A 124 5.60 15.35 -82.98
CA SER A 124 5.30 15.16 -84.40
C SER A 124 6.45 15.74 -85.23
N THR A 125 6.98 14.88 -86.10
CA THR A 125 8.13 15.07 -87.01
C THR A 125 7.87 16.06 -88.17
N PRO A 126 8.90 16.46 -88.95
CA PRO A 126 9.00 17.81 -89.54
C PRO A 126 8.70 17.88 -91.04
N PHE A 127 8.23 19.05 -91.51
CA PHE A 127 8.47 19.68 -92.84
C PHE A 127 8.06 21.18 -92.76
N PRO A 128 8.54 22.11 -93.62
CA PRO A 128 9.19 23.33 -93.17
C PRO A 128 8.45 24.60 -93.71
N PRO A 129 9.04 25.80 -93.63
CA PRO A 129 8.43 26.94 -92.98
C PRO A 129 7.53 27.77 -93.91
N PHE A 130 6.39 28.24 -93.39
CA PHE A 130 5.71 29.41 -93.95
C PHE A 130 5.31 30.41 -92.85
N GLN A 131 5.90 31.60 -92.99
CA GLN A 131 5.35 32.92 -92.72
C GLN A 131 4.75 33.24 -91.34
N LYS A 132 5.49 34.10 -90.61
CA LYS A 132 5.02 35.26 -89.82
C LYS A 132 3.51 35.33 -89.57
N TYR A 133 3.11 35.08 -88.32
CA TYR A 133 2.14 35.95 -87.62
C TYR A 133 2.59 36.11 -86.16
N LEU A 134 2.97 37.34 -85.85
CA LEU A 134 3.13 37.84 -84.50
C LEU A 134 1.72 38.09 -83.96
N THR A 135 1.21 37.18 -83.13
CA THR A 135 0.01 37.40 -82.30
C THR A 135 0.42 37.28 -80.84
N ALA A 136 0.12 38.33 -80.09
CA ALA A 136 0.53 38.56 -78.72
C ALA A 136 0.27 37.37 -77.78
N LEU A 137 1.29 36.99 -77.00
CA LEU A 137 1.10 36.23 -75.77
C LEU A 137 0.35 37.12 -74.78
N ILE A 138 -0.96 36.95 -74.68
CA ILE A 138 -1.73 37.45 -73.54
C ILE A 138 -1.30 36.59 -72.35
N THR A 139 -0.54 37.17 -71.42
CA THR A 139 -0.29 36.56 -70.11
C THR A 139 -1.63 36.46 -69.40
N SER A 140 -2.12 35.24 -69.15
CA SER A 140 -3.42 35.03 -68.47
C SER A 140 -3.44 35.74 -67.12
N LEU A 141 -4.55 36.40 -66.81
CA LEU A 141 -4.77 37.06 -65.52
C LEU A 141 -4.89 36.06 -64.36
N CYS A 142 -5.20 34.79 -64.68
CA CYS A 142 -5.18 33.66 -63.76
C CYS A 142 -3.80 33.00 -63.63
N LEU A 143 -2.79 33.37 -64.43
CA LEU A 143 -1.42 32.83 -64.32
C LEU A 143 -0.66 33.52 -63.17
N GLY A 144 0.10 32.77 -62.38
CA GLY A 144 0.91 33.27 -61.26
C GLY A 144 0.56 32.68 -59.88
N GLY A 145 -0.60 32.02 -59.75
CA GLY A 145 -0.97 31.33 -58.53
C GLY A 145 -0.18 30.04 -58.31
N GLN A 146 -0.10 29.63 -57.05
CA GLN A 146 0.48 28.37 -56.58
C GLN A 146 -0.50 27.67 -55.64
N ASP A 147 -0.27 26.40 -55.33
CA ASP A 147 -0.98 25.73 -54.25
C ASP A 147 -0.77 26.50 -52.94
N ILE A 148 -1.85 26.69 -52.20
CA ILE A 148 -1.92 27.50 -50.99
C ILE A 148 -1.79 26.57 -49.79
N PHE A 149 -0.76 26.80 -49.00
CA PHE A 149 -0.53 26.14 -47.72
C PHE A 149 -0.61 27.21 -46.64
N ALA A 150 -1.55 27.06 -45.72
CA ALA A 150 -1.79 28.00 -44.63
C ALA A 150 -2.01 27.26 -43.33
N THR A 151 -1.95 27.99 -42.22
CA THR A 151 -2.25 27.49 -40.89
C THR A 151 -3.28 28.40 -40.26
N VAL A 152 -4.24 27.85 -39.52
CA VAL A 152 -5.21 28.62 -38.75
C VAL A 152 -5.39 27.96 -37.39
N ARG A 153 -5.47 28.73 -36.32
CA ARG A 153 -5.81 28.15 -35.01
C ARG A 153 -7.26 27.74 -35.00
N GLU A 154 -7.57 26.64 -34.35
CA GLU A 154 -8.96 26.36 -34.02
C GLU A 154 -9.56 27.46 -33.13
N ASN A 155 -10.88 27.46 -32.98
CA ASN A 155 -11.62 28.52 -32.30
C ASN A 155 -11.43 29.94 -32.90
N SER A 156 -10.76 30.06 -34.06
CA SER A 156 -10.56 31.34 -34.73
C SER A 156 -11.88 31.96 -35.18
N PRO A 157 -12.06 33.28 -34.98
CA PRO A 157 -13.29 33.97 -35.33
C PRO A 157 -13.48 34.06 -36.84
N THR A 158 -14.72 34.33 -37.24
CA THR A 158 -15.06 34.51 -38.65
C THR A 158 -14.32 35.71 -39.23
N GLY A 159 -13.86 35.59 -40.47
CA GLY A 159 -13.06 36.60 -41.13
C GLY A 159 -11.56 36.57 -40.80
N GLU A 160 -11.06 35.57 -40.07
CA GLU A 160 -9.61 35.36 -39.93
C GLU A 160 -8.96 35.18 -41.31
N ILE A 161 -7.77 35.76 -41.51
CA ILE A 161 -7.08 35.73 -42.80
C ILE A 161 -6.36 34.38 -42.94
N ILE A 162 -6.73 33.60 -43.95
CA ILE A 162 -6.08 32.31 -44.25
C ILE A 162 -4.90 32.51 -45.19
N ALA A 163 -5.10 33.20 -46.32
CA ALA A 163 -4.06 33.44 -47.30
C ALA A 163 -4.40 34.60 -48.24
N ASN A 164 -3.37 35.23 -48.80
CA ASN A 164 -3.51 36.20 -49.89
C ASN A 164 -3.20 35.52 -51.23
N LEU A 165 -4.04 35.79 -52.24
CA LEU A 165 -3.92 35.21 -53.57
C LEU A 165 -2.84 35.91 -54.40
N GLY A 166 -1.86 35.13 -54.86
CA GLY A 166 -0.80 35.57 -55.78
C GLY A 166 -1.21 35.60 -57.26
N ILE A 167 -2.47 35.96 -57.57
CA ILE A 167 -2.96 36.04 -58.95
C ILE A 167 -2.70 37.44 -59.54
N ASN A 168 -2.39 37.50 -60.84
CA ASN A 168 -2.05 38.75 -61.51
C ASN A 168 -3.26 39.68 -61.70
N GLY A 169 -4.46 39.13 -61.94
CA GLY A 169 -5.69 39.90 -62.12
C GLY A 169 -6.33 40.38 -60.81
N ASP A 170 -7.05 41.50 -60.85
CA ASP A 170 -7.82 42.01 -59.70
C ASP A 170 -9.29 41.55 -59.78
N PRO A 171 -9.78 40.71 -58.86
CA PRO A 171 -11.15 40.21 -58.90
C PRO A 171 -12.22 41.31 -58.79
N GLY A 172 -11.87 42.52 -58.33
CA GLY A 172 -12.80 43.67 -58.28
C GLY A 172 -12.92 44.51 -59.56
N ALA A 173 -11.97 44.38 -60.50
CA ALA A 173 -11.86 45.27 -61.67
C ALA A 173 -11.59 44.55 -63.01
N SER A 174 -11.32 43.25 -63.01
CA SER A 174 -10.94 42.48 -64.22
C SER A 174 -11.91 41.35 -64.56
N SER A 175 -11.84 40.83 -65.79
CA SER A 175 -12.70 39.76 -66.35
C SER A 175 -12.42 38.36 -65.80
N ILE A 176 -12.09 38.26 -64.50
CA ILE A 176 -11.80 36.99 -63.82
C ILE A 176 -12.87 36.67 -62.77
N ARG A 177 -13.26 35.40 -62.67
CA ARG A 177 -14.16 34.89 -61.65
C ARG A 177 -13.46 33.81 -60.84
N LEU A 178 -13.45 33.98 -59.52
CA LEU A 178 -12.91 33.00 -58.58
C LEU A 178 -14.02 32.16 -57.95
N CYS A 179 -13.83 30.85 -57.89
CA CYS A 179 -14.74 29.93 -57.22
C CYS A 179 -13.97 28.98 -56.30
N LEU A 180 -14.42 28.89 -55.04
CA LEU A 180 -14.00 27.86 -54.10
C LEU A 180 -14.84 26.60 -54.31
N THR A 181 -14.19 25.45 -54.34
CA THR A 181 -14.79 24.13 -54.59
C THR A 181 -14.07 23.07 -53.77
N GLY A 182 -14.72 21.95 -53.47
CA GLY A 182 -14.13 20.88 -52.66
C GLY A 182 -14.91 20.65 -51.36
N GLU A 183 -14.48 19.65 -50.60
CA GLU A 183 -15.18 19.16 -49.41
C GLU A 183 -15.22 20.19 -48.28
N ASN A 184 -14.13 20.92 -48.05
CA ASN A 184 -14.07 21.94 -47.00
C ASN A 184 -14.14 23.37 -47.56
N ALA A 185 -14.64 23.55 -48.79
CA ALA A 185 -14.67 24.87 -49.43
C ALA A 185 -15.58 25.87 -48.72
N ASP A 186 -16.59 25.39 -48.01
CA ASP A 186 -17.57 26.18 -47.27
C ASP A 186 -17.02 26.80 -45.97
N TRP A 187 -15.87 26.29 -45.47
CA TRP A 187 -15.08 26.92 -44.41
C TRP A 187 -14.34 28.18 -44.88
N PHE A 188 -14.39 28.53 -46.16
CA PHE A 188 -13.65 29.66 -46.71
C PHE A 188 -14.57 30.56 -47.52
N TYR A 189 -14.32 31.86 -47.46
CA TYR A 189 -14.90 32.82 -48.39
C TYR A 189 -13.83 33.75 -48.95
N LEU A 190 -14.12 34.36 -50.09
CA LEU A 190 -13.21 35.28 -50.76
C LEU A 190 -13.64 36.72 -50.46
N GLU A 191 -12.70 37.51 -49.94
CA GLU A 191 -12.82 38.95 -49.84
C GLU A 191 -11.74 39.58 -50.74
N GLY A 192 -12.12 39.90 -51.98
CA GLY A 192 -11.17 40.36 -52.99
C GLY A 192 -10.09 39.31 -53.27
N ARG A 193 -8.84 39.62 -52.92
CA ARG A 193 -7.67 38.72 -53.06
C ARG A 193 -7.35 37.94 -51.80
N THR A 194 -8.18 37.98 -50.77
CA THR A 194 -7.92 37.31 -49.50
C THR A 194 -8.90 36.16 -49.31
N ILE A 195 -8.37 34.98 -48.99
CA ILE A 195 -9.16 33.87 -48.47
C ILE A 195 -9.33 34.09 -46.98
N ARG A 196 -10.57 34.10 -46.50
CA ARG A 196 -10.92 34.29 -45.09
C ARG A 196 -11.71 33.11 -44.57
N LEU A 197 -11.57 32.85 -43.26
CA LEU A 197 -12.27 31.78 -42.57
C LEU A 197 -13.76 32.11 -42.44
N ASN A 198 -14.62 31.16 -42.80
CA ASN A 198 -16.07 31.22 -42.65
C ASN A 198 -16.51 30.39 -41.44
N SER A 199 -16.19 30.84 -40.23
CA SER A 199 -16.70 30.24 -38.99
C SER A 199 -17.93 31.00 -38.48
N SER A 200 -18.68 30.42 -37.54
CA SER A 200 -19.78 31.09 -36.85
C SER A 200 -19.94 30.56 -35.42
N PHE A 201 -20.78 31.21 -34.62
CA PHE A 201 -21.04 30.72 -33.26
C PHE A 201 -21.64 29.30 -33.21
N SER A 202 -22.38 28.89 -34.25
CA SER A 202 -22.95 27.53 -34.36
C SER A 202 -22.07 26.58 -35.16
N ARG A 203 -20.94 27.05 -35.68
CA ARG A 203 -20.01 26.31 -36.54
C ARG A 203 -18.59 26.78 -36.23
N ILE A 204 -18.08 26.29 -35.11
CA ILE A 204 -16.74 26.59 -34.62
C ILE A 204 -15.75 25.68 -35.36
N LEU A 205 -14.61 26.24 -35.74
CA LEU A 205 -13.51 25.45 -36.28
C LEU A 205 -12.88 24.70 -35.10
N ASP A 206 -13.15 23.41 -35.02
CA ASP A 206 -12.77 22.50 -33.93
C ASP A 206 -11.96 21.36 -34.56
N ARG A 207 -10.69 21.24 -34.15
CA ARG A 207 -9.73 20.32 -34.74
C ARG A 207 -10.04 18.87 -34.35
N GLU A 208 -10.52 18.62 -33.14
CA GLU A 208 -10.81 17.30 -32.58
C GLU A 208 -11.98 16.66 -33.33
N VAL A 209 -12.89 17.48 -33.85
CA VAL A 209 -14.01 17.03 -34.68
C VAL A 209 -13.67 16.96 -36.17
N LEU A 210 -12.96 17.96 -36.71
CA LEU A 210 -12.75 18.10 -38.16
C LEU A 210 -11.46 17.43 -38.67
N GLY A 211 -10.52 17.11 -37.78
CA GLY A 211 -9.17 16.67 -38.11
C GLY A 211 -8.21 17.83 -38.37
N SER A 212 -6.93 17.52 -38.56
CA SER A 212 -5.86 18.52 -38.57
C SER A 212 -5.72 19.33 -39.86
N VAL A 213 -6.43 18.97 -40.94
CA VAL A 213 -6.26 19.63 -42.25
C VAL A 213 -7.59 19.80 -42.97
N LEU A 214 -7.87 21.03 -43.41
CA LEU A 214 -8.95 21.34 -44.35
C LEU A 214 -8.40 21.40 -45.78
N ILE A 215 -9.13 20.80 -46.72
CA ILE A 215 -8.77 20.77 -48.15
C ILE A 215 -9.89 21.40 -49.00
N ALA A 216 -9.51 22.41 -49.76
CA ALA A 216 -10.37 23.03 -50.77
C ALA A 216 -9.58 23.26 -52.06
N ALA A 217 -10.27 23.75 -53.09
CA ALA A 217 -9.67 24.12 -54.37
C ALA A 217 -10.22 25.46 -54.85
N LEU A 218 -9.32 26.36 -55.21
CA LEU A 218 -9.63 27.62 -55.84
C LEU A 218 -9.55 27.46 -57.36
N THR A 219 -10.62 27.81 -58.04
CA THR A 219 -10.72 27.78 -59.50
C THR A 219 -10.85 29.20 -60.02
N CYS A 220 -9.94 29.62 -60.90
CA CYS A 220 -9.95 30.91 -61.58
C CYS A 220 -10.44 30.74 -63.03
N TYR A 221 -11.51 31.45 -63.36
CA TYR A 221 -12.08 31.56 -64.70
C TYR A 221 -11.73 32.92 -65.29
N GLU A 222 -11.34 32.98 -66.55
CA GLU A 222 -11.06 34.22 -67.29
C GLU A 222 -12.01 34.31 -68.49
N ASP A 223 -12.84 35.36 -68.56
CA ASP A 223 -13.81 35.49 -69.63
C ASP A 223 -13.08 35.64 -70.97
N ASN A 224 -13.46 34.79 -71.93
CA ASN A 224 -12.88 34.61 -73.28
C ASN A 224 -11.74 33.61 -73.43
N ILE A 225 -11.38 32.82 -72.42
CA ILE A 225 -10.40 31.72 -72.55
C ILE A 225 -10.93 30.41 -71.91
N ILE A 226 -10.81 29.26 -72.60
CA ILE A 226 -11.17 27.92 -72.07
C ILE A 226 -10.14 27.42 -71.02
N ARG A 227 -9.29 28.29 -70.49
CA ARG A 227 -8.23 27.91 -69.55
C ARG A 227 -8.70 28.19 -68.13
N VAL A 228 -8.88 27.10 -67.39
CA VAL A 228 -9.27 27.11 -65.98
C VAL A 228 -8.02 26.76 -65.17
N CYS A 229 -7.55 27.70 -64.33
CA CYS A 229 -6.47 27.41 -63.38
C CYS A 229 -7.09 26.94 -62.07
N ARG A 230 -6.64 25.78 -61.57
CA ARG A 230 -7.09 25.21 -60.29
C ARG A 230 -5.90 25.09 -59.35
N TYR A 231 -6.03 25.71 -58.18
CA TYR A 231 -5.05 25.70 -57.09
C TYR A 231 -5.61 24.93 -55.91
N ARG A 232 -4.80 24.10 -55.26
CA ARG A 232 -5.19 23.42 -54.02
C ARG A 232 -5.02 24.38 -52.86
N ILE A 233 -5.95 24.33 -51.91
CA ILE A 233 -5.87 25.00 -50.62
C ILE A 233 -5.77 23.89 -49.59
N MET A 234 -4.68 23.89 -48.83
CA MET A 234 -4.45 23.03 -47.69
C MET A 234 -4.23 23.91 -46.47
N VAL A 235 -5.15 23.84 -45.51
CA VAL A 235 -5.06 24.61 -44.28
C VAL A 235 -4.87 23.65 -43.12
N GLU A 236 -3.72 23.72 -42.47
CA GLU A 236 -3.48 23.02 -41.21
C GLU A 236 -4.19 23.75 -40.07
N ILE A 237 -4.97 23.02 -39.29
CA ILE A 237 -5.60 23.53 -38.08
C ILE A 237 -4.60 23.35 -36.93
N LEU A 238 -4.16 24.47 -36.35
CA LEU A 238 -3.30 24.48 -35.18
C LEU A 238 -4.16 24.22 -33.94
N ASN A 239 -3.71 23.24 -33.17
CA ASN A 239 -4.32 22.82 -31.92
C ASN A 239 -4.25 23.94 -30.86
N GLU A 240 -5.35 24.21 -30.19
CA GLU A 240 -5.41 25.01 -28.96
C GLU A 240 -5.80 24.07 -27.80
N ASN A 241 -5.21 24.27 -26.63
CA ASN A 241 -5.50 23.44 -25.46
C ASN A 241 -6.84 23.88 -24.84
N ASP A 242 -7.95 23.32 -25.31
CA ASP A 242 -9.32 23.65 -24.90
C ASP A 242 -10.12 22.45 -24.34
N ASN A 243 -9.53 21.26 -24.37
CA ASN A 243 -10.00 20.07 -23.69
C ASN A 243 -9.28 19.89 -22.36
N MET A 244 -9.92 19.16 -21.46
CA MET A 244 -9.33 18.79 -20.17
C MET A 244 -9.19 17.28 -20.09
N PRO A 245 -8.19 16.77 -19.36
CA PRO A 245 -8.03 15.34 -19.21
C PRO A 245 -9.23 14.74 -18.48
N TYR A 246 -9.54 13.49 -18.75
CA TYR A 246 -10.54 12.71 -18.02
C TYR A 246 -10.10 11.26 -17.89
N PHE A 247 -10.44 10.65 -16.75
CA PHE A 247 -10.13 9.23 -16.50
C PHE A 247 -11.14 8.32 -17.20
N LEU A 248 -10.66 7.17 -17.68
CA LEU A 248 -11.51 6.11 -18.22
C LEU A 248 -12.16 5.33 -17.07
N GLU A 249 -13.49 5.17 -17.10
CA GLU A 249 -14.30 4.57 -16.04
C GLU A 249 -13.86 3.15 -15.66
N ASP A 250 -13.45 2.35 -16.64
CA ASP A 250 -12.96 0.98 -16.49
C ASP A 250 -11.64 0.89 -15.70
N THR A 251 -10.88 1.99 -15.65
CA THR A 251 -9.59 2.02 -14.95
C THR A 251 -9.71 2.44 -13.49
N ILE A 252 -10.82 3.07 -13.09
CA ILE A 252 -11.05 3.64 -11.75
C ILE A 252 -12.02 2.82 -10.89
N GLN A 253 -12.39 1.61 -11.34
CA GLN A 253 -13.24 0.69 -10.58
C GLN A 253 -12.54 0.19 -9.29
N PRO A 254 -13.31 -0.22 -8.27
CA PRO A 254 -12.76 -0.83 -7.05
C PRO A 254 -11.83 -2.00 -7.36
N ARG A 255 -10.70 -2.08 -6.65
CA ARG A 255 -9.69 -3.12 -6.79
C ARG A 255 -9.70 -4.03 -5.58
N TYR A 256 -9.43 -5.32 -5.80
CA TYR A 256 -9.37 -6.34 -4.74
C TYR A 256 -7.97 -6.93 -4.77
N ILE A 257 -7.19 -6.69 -3.72
CA ILE A 257 -5.75 -6.95 -3.69
C ILE A 257 -5.42 -7.74 -2.44
N SER A 258 -4.74 -8.88 -2.59
CA SER A 258 -4.30 -9.69 -1.46
C SER A 258 -3.24 -8.96 -0.64
N GLU A 259 -3.30 -9.09 0.69
CA GLU A 259 -2.28 -8.52 1.56
C GLU A 259 -0.89 -9.14 1.38
N LEU A 260 -0.85 -10.40 0.94
CA LEU A 260 0.36 -11.15 0.62
C LEU A 260 1.13 -10.57 -0.58
N LEU A 261 0.58 -9.54 -1.25
CA LEU A 261 1.23 -8.90 -2.37
C LEU A 261 2.51 -8.20 -1.90
N THR A 262 3.64 -8.58 -2.49
CA THR A 262 4.93 -7.98 -2.11
C THR A 262 5.00 -6.51 -2.52
N VAL A 263 5.64 -5.70 -1.69
CA VAL A 263 5.97 -4.29 -2.02
C VAL A 263 6.73 -4.22 -3.34
N ASN A 264 6.50 -3.14 -4.09
CA ASN A 264 6.93 -2.89 -5.48
C ASN A 264 6.22 -3.73 -6.55
N SER A 265 5.19 -4.51 -6.20
CA SER A 265 4.35 -5.16 -7.21
C SER A 265 3.38 -4.18 -7.86
N MET A 266 3.06 -4.44 -9.13
CA MET A 266 2.01 -3.73 -9.85
C MET A 266 0.63 -4.15 -9.35
N VAL A 267 -0.18 -3.16 -8.98
CA VAL A 267 -1.51 -3.37 -8.37
C VAL A 267 -2.60 -3.18 -9.41
N PHE A 268 -2.59 -2.05 -10.11
CA PHE A 268 -3.51 -1.74 -11.21
C PHE A 268 -2.94 -0.65 -12.11
N THR A 269 -3.62 -0.38 -13.23
CA THR A 269 -3.29 0.71 -14.15
C THR A 269 -4.45 1.69 -14.23
N VAL A 270 -4.14 2.98 -14.19
CA VAL A 270 -5.06 4.06 -14.53
C VAL A 270 -4.79 4.61 -15.93
N LYS A 271 -5.82 5.11 -16.58
CA LYS A 271 -5.66 5.78 -17.86
C LYS A 271 -6.58 6.99 -17.92
N ALA A 272 -5.98 8.13 -18.23
CA ALA A 272 -6.68 9.33 -18.64
C ALA A 272 -6.48 9.57 -20.13
N ARG A 273 -7.42 10.30 -20.73
CA ARG A 273 -7.34 10.82 -22.08
C ARG A 273 -7.56 12.31 -22.05
N ASP A 274 -6.93 12.97 -23.00
CA ASP A 274 -7.13 14.37 -23.28
C ASP A 274 -7.54 14.50 -24.76
N GLY A 275 -8.41 15.46 -25.06
CA GLY A 275 -8.96 15.67 -26.41
C GLY A 275 -7.92 16.19 -27.38
N ASP A 276 -7.06 17.07 -26.88
CA ASP A 276 -6.04 17.82 -27.63
C ASP A 276 -4.82 16.95 -27.98
N GLY A 277 -4.71 15.81 -27.30
CA GLY A 277 -3.63 14.83 -27.46
C GLY A 277 -2.42 15.18 -26.61
N ASP A 278 -2.61 15.94 -25.54
CA ASP A 278 -1.54 16.40 -24.68
C ASP A 278 -0.92 15.29 -23.82
N THR A 279 0.32 15.53 -23.40
CA THR A 279 1.06 14.57 -22.57
C THR A 279 0.60 14.65 -21.12
N ILE A 280 -0.06 13.57 -20.69
CA ILE A 280 -0.57 13.41 -19.33
C ILE A 280 0.48 12.72 -18.44
N THR A 281 0.72 13.33 -17.28
CA THR A 281 1.47 12.76 -16.19
C THR A 281 0.55 12.42 -15.01
N TYR A 282 0.73 11.22 -14.46
CA TYR A 282 0.00 10.72 -13.30
C TYR A 282 0.77 10.97 -12.01
N MET A 283 0.06 11.38 -10.96
CA MET A 283 0.60 11.58 -9.62
C MET A 283 -0.40 11.12 -8.57
N THR A 284 0.06 10.57 -7.46
CA THR A 284 -0.80 10.25 -6.30
C THR A 284 -0.89 11.46 -5.36
N ASP A 285 -2.08 11.74 -4.82
CA ASP A 285 -2.26 12.77 -3.79
C ASP A 285 -1.66 12.36 -2.45
N LYS A 286 -0.48 12.89 -2.12
CA LYS A 286 0.22 12.61 -0.87
C LYS A 286 -0.43 13.24 0.38
N SER A 287 -1.49 14.02 0.23
CA SER A 287 -2.25 14.56 1.38
C SER A 287 -3.22 13.56 2.00
N THR A 288 -3.57 12.50 1.27
CA THR A 288 -4.49 11.47 1.77
C THR A 288 -3.77 10.48 2.69
N ALA A 289 -4.45 10.00 3.74
CA ALA A 289 -3.86 9.11 4.74
C ALA A 289 -3.27 7.82 4.14
N ASP A 290 -3.93 7.30 3.11
CA ASP A 290 -3.58 6.03 2.45
C ASP A 290 -2.64 6.21 1.25
N ALA A 291 -2.29 7.45 0.89
CA ALA A 291 -1.39 7.75 -0.23
C ALA A 291 -0.01 7.11 -0.11
N SER A 292 0.39 6.78 1.12
CA SER A 292 1.68 6.20 1.40
C SER A 292 1.76 4.70 1.06
N TYR A 293 0.63 4.03 0.81
CA TYR A 293 0.60 2.65 0.36
C TYR A 293 0.86 2.50 -1.14
N PHE A 294 0.73 3.57 -1.92
CA PHE A 294 0.77 3.50 -3.37
C PHE A 294 1.67 4.57 -3.99
N ARG A 295 2.27 4.25 -5.12
CA ARG A 295 2.93 5.24 -5.99
C ARG A 295 2.72 4.92 -7.45
N ILE A 296 2.85 5.93 -8.30
CA ILE A 296 2.97 5.73 -9.74
C ILE A 296 4.41 5.27 -10.02
N ASP A 297 4.58 4.22 -10.83
CA ASP A 297 5.91 3.70 -11.17
C ASP A 297 6.72 4.71 -11.98
N LEU A 298 6.19 5.07 -13.16
CA LEU A 298 6.73 6.13 -14.02
C LEU A 298 5.65 7.16 -14.33
N PRO A 299 5.98 8.47 -14.36
CA PRO A 299 5.03 9.58 -14.50
C PRO A 299 3.96 9.38 -15.59
N ASN A 300 4.30 8.82 -16.75
CA ASN A 300 3.35 8.69 -17.87
C ASN A 300 2.82 7.24 -18.07
N SER A 301 3.19 6.32 -17.18
CA SER A 301 2.81 4.90 -17.31
C SER A 301 1.37 4.62 -16.90
N GLY A 302 0.84 5.41 -15.97
CA GLY A 302 -0.41 5.10 -15.28
C GLY A 302 -0.34 3.84 -14.41
N MET A 303 0.83 3.22 -14.25
CA MET A 303 1.00 2.00 -13.48
C MET A 303 1.11 2.33 -11.99
N VAL A 304 0.13 1.88 -11.22
CA VAL A 304 0.09 2.05 -9.76
C VAL A 304 0.71 0.83 -9.12
N ILE A 305 1.70 1.05 -8.27
CA ILE A 305 2.43 0.00 -7.58
C ILE A 305 2.32 0.16 -6.07
N LEU A 306 2.49 -0.96 -5.37
CA LEU A 306 2.43 -1.02 -3.92
C LEU A 306 3.76 -0.51 -3.33
N ASP A 307 3.69 0.46 -2.42
CA ASP A 307 4.85 1.12 -1.79
C ASP A 307 5.02 0.75 -0.31
N LYS A 308 3.94 0.27 0.34
CA LYS A 308 3.95 -0.29 1.70
C LYS A 308 3.18 -1.60 1.75
N PRO A 309 3.55 -2.54 2.65
CA PRO A 309 2.80 -3.78 2.81
C PRO A 309 1.35 -3.48 3.20
N LEU A 310 0.44 -4.30 2.71
CA LEU A 310 -0.95 -4.31 3.14
C LEU A 310 -1.07 -5.25 4.33
N ASP A 311 -2.09 -5.04 5.15
CA ASP A 311 -2.37 -5.80 6.36
C ASP A 311 -3.89 -5.75 6.60
N TYR A 312 -4.55 -6.89 6.39
CA TYR A 312 -6.00 -7.05 6.50
C TYR A 312 -6.46 -6.90 7.94
N GLU A 313 -5.71 -7.46 8.89
CA GLU A 313 -5.95 -7.37 10.33
C GLU A 313 -5.94 -5.91 10.79
N THR A 314 -5.12 -5.05 10.21
CA THR A 314 -5.10 -3.62 10.53
C THR A 314 -6.14 -2.83 9.75
N LYS A 315 -6.21 -2.98 8.41
CA LYS A 315 -7.07 -2.14 7.57
C LYS A 315 -7.51 -2.83 6.27
N THR A 316 -8.80 -3.10 6.19
CA THR A 316 -9.41 -3.85 5.07
C THR A 316 -9.77 -3.01 3.83
N GLN A 317 -9.80 -1.68 3.93
CA GLN A 317 -10.13 -0.80 2.80
C GLN A 317 -9.27 0.47 2.81
N LEU A 318 -8.69 0.78 1.65
CA LEU A 318 -7.85 1.94 1.40
C LEU A 318 -8.44 2.79 0.25
N GLN A 319 -8.12 4.08 0.24
CA GLN A 319 -8.46 4.97 -0.87
C GLN A 319 -7.24 5.67 -1.42
N VAL A 320 -7.02 5.60 -2.73
CA VAL A 320 -5.96 6.34 -3.41
C VAL A 320 -6.54 7.34 -4.38
N VAL A 321 -6.14 8.60 -4.23
CA VAL A 321 -6.52 9.70 -5.12
C VAL A 321 -5.39 9.92 -6.12
N ILE A 322 -5.73 9.91 -7.40
CA ILE A 322 -4.79 10.01 -8.52
C ILE A 322 -5.14 11.23 -9.37
N PHE A 323 -4.13 12.06 -9.64
CA PHE A 323 -4.18 13.17 -10.56
C PHE A 323 -3.64 12.76 -11.93
N ALA A 324 -4.32 13.22 -12.98
CA ALA A 324 -3.81 13.27 -14.34
C ALA A 324 -3.58 14.75 -14.67
N VAL A 325 -2.34 15.14 -14.99
CA VAL A 325 -1.94 16.54 -15.17
C VAL A 325 -1.22 16.70 -16.51
N GLU A 326 -1.61 17.71 -17.27
CA GLU A 326 -0.86 18.15 -18.44
C GLU A 326 0.45 18.83 -18.01
N THR A 327 1.57 18.36 -18.56
CA THR A 327 2.89 18.89 -18.20
C THR A 327 3.51 19.75 -19.28
N THR A 328 3.07 19.59 -20.53
CA THR A 328 3.60 20.28 -21.71
C THR A 328 2.82 21.56 -22.06
N THR A 329 1.62 21.74 -21.52
CA THR A 329 0.74 22.88 -21.78
C THR A 329 0.99 24.03 -20.79
N LYS A 330 0.53 25.23 -21.15
CA LYS A 330 0.67 26.42 -20.30
C LYS A 330 -0.39 26.43 -19.19
N GLU A 331 -1.58 25.98 -19.52
CA GLU A 331 -2.78 25.95 -18.69
C GLU A 331 -2.67 24.87 -17.61
N LYS A 332 -2.01 23.75 -17.94
CA LYS A 332 -1.80 22.59 -17.06
C LYS A 332 -3.12 22.06 -16.51
N TYR A 333 -4.09 21.78 -17.39
CA TYR A 333 -5.34 21.22 -16.92
C TYR A 333 -5.10 19.87 -16.24
N SER A 334 -6.02 19.54 -15.33
CA SER A 334 -5.90 18.34 -14.52
C SER A 334 -7.25 17.73 -14.21
N ALA A 335 -7.22 16.42 -14.01
CA ALA A 335 -8.35 15.64 -13.53
C ALA A 335 -7.95 14.79 -12.34
N THR A 336 -8.94 14.46 -11.52
CA THR A 336 -8.76 13.66 -10.31
C THR A 336 -9.68 12.45 -10.35
N ALA A 337 -9.19 11.29 -9.93
CA ALA A 337 -9.99 10.10 -9.69
C ALA A 337 -9.62 9.45 -8.36
N THR A 338 -10.62 8.89 -7.68
CA THR A 338 -10.42 8.12 -6.44
C THR A 338 -10.65 6.65 -6.74
N VAL A 339 -9.68 5.81 -6.41
CA VAL A 339 -9.77 4.35 -6.53
C VAL A 339 -9.85 3.74 -5.14
N THR A 340 -10.90 2.96 -4.89
CA THR A 340 -11.04 2.16 -3.67
C THR A 340 -10.29 0.84 -3.82
N VAL A 341 -9.44 0.52 -2.86
CA VAL A 341 -8.72 -0.75 -2.79
C VAL A 341 -9.26 -1.52 -1.59
N ASN A 342 -9.92 -2.64 -1.86
CA ASN A 342 -10.31 -3.61 -0.84
C ASN A 342 -9.17 -4.62 -0.68
N VAL A 343 -8.66 -4.74 0.53
CA VAL A 343 -7.64 -5.72 0.87
C VAL A 343 -8.34 -7.07 1.02
N LEU A 344 -7.78 -8.11 0.41
CA LEU A 344 -8.23 -9.49 0.59
C LEU A 344 -7.32 -10.15 1.61
N ASP A 345 -7.96 -10.74 2.62
CA ASP A 345 -7.31 -11.57 3.63
C ASP A 345 -6.52 -12.70 2.95
N GLY A 346 -5.28 -12.87 3.38
CA GLY A 346 -4.44 -13.98 2.99
C GLY A 346 -3.75 -14.56 4.20
N ASP A 347 -3.83 -15.89 4.32
CA ASP A 347 -3.30 -16.69 5.43
C ASP A 347 -1.84 -16.35 5.75
N ASP A 348 -1.60 -15.39 6.65
CA ASP A 348 -0.28 -14.87 7.07
C ASP A 348 -0.10 -14.79 8.58
N GLN A 349 -1.20 -14.96 9.33
CA GLN A 349 -1.16 -15.03 10.78
C GLN A 349 -0.89 -16.46 11.26
N TYR A 350 -0.66 -16.59 12.57
CA TYR A 350 -0.36 -17.85 13.25
C TYR A 350 -1.35 -18.05 14.38
N PRO A 351 -1.63 -19.31 14.77
CA PRO A 351 -2.48 -19.59 15.92
C PRO A 351 -2.00 -18.89 17.19
N GLN A 352 -2.90 -18.34 18.01
CA GLN A 352 -2.56 -17.64 19.24
C GLN A 352 -3.34 -18.21 20.43
N PHE A 353 -2.63 -18.55 21.52
CA PHE A 353 -3.26 -19.05 22.74
C PHE A 353 -3.92 -17.94 23.57
N GLN A 354 -5.11 -18.23 24.12
CA GLN A 354 -5.97 -17.28 24.84
C GLN A 354 -6.13 -17.63 26.34
N PRO A 355 -6.28 -16.62 27.22
CA PRO A 355 -6.13 -15.19 26.95
C PRO A 355 -4.66 -14.83 26.70
N CYS A 356 -4.41 -13.95 25.74
CA CYS A 356 -3.05 -13.43 25.52
C CYS A 356 -2.57 -12.62 26.74
N ALA A 357 -1.29 -12.75 27.12
CA ALA A 357 -0.69 -11.94 28.18
C ALA A 357 -0.02 -10.68 27.57
N PRO A 358 -0.48 -9.46 27.89
CA PRO A 358 0.13 -8.24 27.39
C PRO A 358 1.53 -8.04 27.99
N VAL A 359 2.52 -7.74 27.15
CA VAL A 359 3.92 -7.54 27.58
C VAL A 359 4.15 -6.14 28.16
N TYR A 360 3.42 -5.12 27.70
CA TYR A 360 3.52 -3.74 28.16
C TYR A 360 2.14 -3.08 28.26
N GLU A 361 1.93 -2.26 29.29
CA GLU A 361 0.77 -1.36 29.44
C GLU A 361 1.07 0.04 28.86
N ASP A 362 1.70 0.09 27.67
CA ASP A 362 1.84 1.36 26.95
C ASP A 362 0.84 1.34 25.80
N GLY A 363 -0.19 2.20 25.90
CA GLY A 363 -1.50 2.05 25.24
C GLY A 363 -1.54 2.13 23.70
N ASP A 364 -0.41 1.95 23.03
CA ASP A 364 -0.26 2.03 21.57
C ASP A 364 0.31 0.74 20.94
N HIS A 365 0.87 -0.20 21.74
CA HIS A 365 1.46 -1.45 21.23
C HIS A 365 1.13 -2.66 22.13
N ASN A 366 -0.01 -3.32 21.88
CA ASN A 366 -0.37 -4.56 22.57
C ASN A 366 0.39 -5.75 21.97
N ILE A 367 1.68 -5.89 22.30
CA ILE A 367 2.41 -7.13 22.02
C ILE A 367 1.87 -8.20 22.97
N CYS A 368 1.15 -9.16 22.42
CA CYS A 368 0.63 -10.32 23.14
C CYS A 368 1.68 -11.44 23.17
N THR A 369 1.84 -12.08 24.32
CA THR A 369 2.57 -13.35 24.45
C THR A 369 1.63 -14.47 24.85
N ASN A 370 1.97 -15.71 24.47
CA ASN A 370 1.19 -16.87 24.88
C ASN A 370 1.18 -16.97 26.41
N PRO A 371 0.01 -17.22 27.02
CA PRO A 371 -0.10 -17.35 28.47
C PRO A 371 0.66 -18.59 28.98
N VAL A 372 1.03 -18.53 30.25
CA VAL A 372 1.39 -19.73 31.01
C VAL A 372 0.13 -20.21 31.70
N TYR A 373 -0.33 -21.39 31.33
CA TYR A 373 -1.46 -22.03 31.97
C TYR A 373 -0.98 -22.75 33.22
N SER A 374 -1.72 -22.67 34.32
CA SER A 374 -1.39 -23.37 35.57
C SER A 374 -2.56 -24.17 36.09
N VAL A 375 -2.28 -25.36 36.62
CA VAL A 375 -3.26 -26.19 37.32
C VAL A 375 -2.60 -26.88 38.52
N ASN A 376 -3.39 -27.13 39.55
CA ASN A 376 -2.98 -27.86 40.73
C ASN A 376 -3.61 -29.26 40.73
N ILE A 377 -2.82 -30.28 41.04
CA ILE A 377 -3.24 -31.67 41.22
C ILE A 377 -2.68 -32.21 42.52
N THR A 378 -3.19 -33.34 42.98
CA THR A 378 -2.73 -34.07 44.16
C THR A 378 -2.20 -35.45 43.77
N GLU A 379 -1.56 -36.16 44.71
CA GLU A 379 -1.06 -37.53 44.49
C GLU A 379 -2.20 -38.58 44.35
N THR A 380 -3.44 -38.20 44.65
CA THR A 380 -4.63 -39.07 44.54
C THR A 380 -5.39 -38.87 43.23
N ASP A 381 -5.12 -37.81 42.48
CA ASP A 381 -5.77 -37.55 41.20
C ASP A 381 -5.34 -38.58 40.14
N GLU A 382 -6.33 -39.22 39.52
CA GLU A 382 -6.13 -40.19 38.45
C GLU A 382 -7.33 -40.17 37.50
N ASN A 383 -7.10 -40.34 36.20
CA ASN A 383 -8.14 -40.33 35.17
C ASN A 383 -9.04 -39.08 35.20
N ALA A 384 -8.45 -37.93 35.54
CA ALA A 384 -9.14 -36.66 35.71
C ALA A 384 -8.83 -35.68 34.58
N VAL A 385 -9.81 -34.84 34.22
CA VAL A 385 -9.65 -33.69 33.32
C VAL A 385 -9.09 -32.51 34.12
N LEU A 386 -8.09 -31.83 33.57
CA LEU A 386 -7.41 -30.72 34.23
C LEU A 386 -8.00 -29.37 33.79
N TYR A 387 -8.38 -28.56 34.77
CA TYR A 387 -8.93 -27.22 34.54
C TYR A 387 -7.86 -26.17 34.81
N PHE A 388 -7.35 -25.56 33.76
CA PHE A 388 -6.28 -24.57 33.86
C PHE A 388 -6.80 -23.17 34.18
N SER A 389 -5.95 -22.39 34.85
CA SER A 389 -6.06 -20.94 35.00
C SER A 389 -5.04 -20.27 34.09
N PRO A 390 -5.34 -19.13 33.45
CA PRO A 390 -6.53 -18.28 33.59
C PRO A 390 -7.78 -18.76 32.83
N GLY A 391 -7.68 -19.85 32.06
CA GLY A 391 -8.79 -20.42 31.30
C GLY A 391 -8.41 -21.77 30.68
N PRO A 392 -9.31 -22.39 29.89
CA PRO A 392 -9.00 -23.62 29.19
C PRO A 392 -7.84 -23.43 28.21
N ILE A 393 -7.13 -24.50 27.89
CA ILE A 393 -6.13 -24.52 26.81
C ILE A 393 -6.88 -24.28 25.50
N HIS A 394 -6.77 -23.06 24.97
CA HIS A 394 -7.50 -22.63 23.79
C HIS A 394 -6.63 -21.71 22.96
N ALA A 395 -6.62 -21.92 21.65
CA ALA A 395 -5.97 -21.08 20.67
C ALA A 395 -6.95 -20.74 19.55
N GLU A 396 -6.73 -19.59 18.93
CA GLU A 396 -7.51 -19.06 17.81
C GLU A 396 -6.58 -18.80 16.63
N ASP A 397 -7.10 -18.96 15.41
CA ASP A 397 -6.39 -18.53 14.21
C ASP A 397 -6.28 -17.01 14.21
N GLY A 398 -5.14 -16.47 13.78
CA GLY A 398 -4.89 -15.04 13.87
C GLY A 398 -5.54 -14.24 12.73
N ASP A 399 -5.83 -14.90 11.60
CA ASP A 399 -6.45 -14.30 10.43
C ASP A 399 -7.93 -13.99 10.70
N LYS A 400 -8.43 -12.81 10.30
CA LYS A 400 -9.78 -12.35 10.68
C LYS A 400 -10.90 -12.99 9.86
N ASP A 401 -10.70 -13.18 8.57
CA ASP A 401 -11.70 -13.70 7.63
C ASP A 401 -11.34 -15.10 7.12
N ILE A 402 -10.14 -15.61 7.45
CA ILE A 402 -9.73 -17.00 7.20
C ILE A 402 -9.80 -17.78 8.51
N LEU A 403 -10.81 -18.65 8.62
CA LEU A 403 -10.98 -19.51 9.81
C LEU A 403 -10.46 -20.91 9.55
N THR A 404 -9.21 -21.16 9.93
CA THR A 404 -8.61 -22.49 9.82
C THR A 404 -8.79 -23.30 11.10
N PRO A 405 -9.32 -24.54 11.03
CA PRO A 405 -9.36 -25.42 12.20
C PRO A 405 -7.95 -25.71 12.75
N LEU A 406 -7.84 -25.75 14.08
CA LEU A 406 -6.59 -26.03 14.78
C LEU A 406 -6.55 -27.45 15.35
N VAL A 407 -5.35 -28.01 15.46
CA VAL A 407 -5.06 -29.29 16.12
C VAL A 407 -4.07 -29.09 17.24
N TYR A 408 -4.38 -29.67 18.40
CA TYR A 408 -3.59 -29.59 19.62
C TYR A 408 -2.72 -30.84 19.84
N SER A 409 -1.52 -30.65 20.38
CA SER A 409 -0.62 -31.75 20.78
C SER A 409 0.30 -31.37 21.94
N ILE A 410 0.76 -32.38 22.72
CA ILE A 410 1.81 -32.19 23.73
C ILE A 410 3.15 -32.54 23.06
N LEU A 411 4.06 -31.56 22.98
CA LEU A 411 5.39 -31.72 22.40
C LEU A 411 6.37 -32.38 23.38
N SER A 412 6.24 -32.07 24.67
CA SER A 412 7.14 -32.58 25.72
C SER A 412 6.54 -32.38 27.11
N GLY A 413 7.01 -33.17 28.08
CA GLY A 413 6.65 -33.05 29.49
C GLY A 413 5.51 -33.98 29.91
N ASP A 414 4.99 -34.80 29.00
CA ASP A 414 3.87 -35.72 29.20
C ASP A 414 4.17 -36.91 30.13
N ASP A 415 5.42 -37.06 30.59
CA ASP A 415 5.91 -38.10 31.50
C ASP A 415 5.45 -39.51 31.09
N ASN A 416 5.88 -39.96 29.91
CA ASN A 416 5.54 -41.26 29.32
C ASN A 416 4.02 -41.50 29.20
N GLY A 417 3.28 -40.50 28.72
CA GLY A 417 1.83 -40.58 28.54
C GLY A 417 1.00 -40.46 29.82
N ARG A 418 1.59 -39.96 30.92
CA ARG A 418 0.85 -39.53 32.11
C ARG A 418 -0.18 -38.47 31.78
N PHE A 419 0.14 -37.58 30.85
CA PHE A 419 -0.77 -36.55 30.35
C PHE A 419 -1.16 -36.83 28.90
N THR A 420 -2.43 -36.65 28.59
CA THR A 420 -2.97 -36.75 27.22
C THR A 420 -3.75 -35.50 26.88
N ILE A 421 -3.69 -35.04 25.64
CA ILE A 421 -4.47 -33.90 25.14
C ILE A 421 -5.46 -34.33 24.06
N ASP A 422 -6.68 -33.80 24.10
CA ASP A 422 -7.62 -33.94 23.00
C ASP A 422 -7.20 -33.02 21.84
N SER A 423 -7.00 -33.64 20.68
CA SER A 423 -6.49 -32.96 19.48
C SER A 423 -7.39 -31.83 18.94
N LYS A 424 -8.67 -31.78 19.32
CA LYS A 424 -9.65 -30.80 18.81
C LYS A 424 -10.02 -29.76 19.85
N THR A 425 -10.14 -30.15 21.12
CA THR A 425 -10.60 -29.26 22.19
C THR A 425 -9.46 -28.66 23.00
N GLY A 426 -8.23 -29.21 22.90
CA GLY A 426 -7.10 -28.80 23.74
C GLY A 426 -7.20 -29.29 25.19
N GLU A 427 -8.24 -30.03 25.55
CA GLU A 427 -8.44 -30.54 26.91
C GLU A 427 -7.32 -31.51 27.31
N ILE A 428 -6.69 -31.28 28.45
CA ILE A 428 -5.64 -32.15 28.98
C ILE A 428 -6.20 -32.98 30.11
N SER A 429 -5.95 -34.29 30.08
CA SER A 429 -6.31 -35.23 31.13
C SER A 429 -5.07 -35.90 31.74
N LEU A 430 -5.13 -36.16 33.04
CA LEU A 430 -4.18 -36.96 33.79
C LEU A 430 -4.60 -38.43 33.75
N LYS A 431 -3.80 -39.30 33.14
CA LYS A 431 -4.06 -40.75 33.03
C LYS A 431 -3.50 -41.56 34.21
N GLN A 432 -2.39 -41.10 34.78
CA GLN A 432 -1.70 -41.83 35.85
C GLN A 432 -1.37 -40.90 37.01
N ARG A 433 -1.73 -41.32 38.23
CA ARG A 433 -1.45 -40.55 39.45
C ARG A 433 0.04 -40.34 39.70
N VAL A 434 0.38 -39.25 40.38
CA VAL A 434 1.75 -38.97 40.80
C VAL A 434 2.12 -39.84 41.99
N GLU A 435 3.26 -40.54 41.93
CA GLU A 435 3.66 -41.48 42.98
C GLU A 435 4.27 -40.79 44.20
N ASN A 436 5.07 -39.74 43.98
CA ASN A 436 5.78 -39.04 45.05
C ASN A 436 6.04 -37.57 44.68
N ARG A 437 5.26 -36.68 45.26
CA ARG A 437 5.35 -35.22 45.12
C ARG A 437 6.73 -34.67 45.47
N LEU A 438 7.45 -35.26 46.44
CA LEU A 438 8.77 -34.78 46.83
C LEU A 438 9.83 -35.03 45.75
N LEU A 439 9.61 -36.03 44.89
CA LEU A 439 10.47 -36.31 43.75
C LEU A 439 10.02 -35.53 42.51
N THR A 440 8.70 -35.41 42.31
CA THR A 440 8.09 -34.73 41.16
C THR A 440 7.06 -33.71 41.64
N PRO A 441 7.50 -32.50 42.07
CA PRO A 441 6.61 -31.48 42.61
C PRO A 441 5.85 -30.70 41.52
N SER A 442 6.30 -30.77 40.27
CA SER A 442 5.61 -30.15 39.14
C SER A 442 5.98 -30.79 37.80
N PHE A 443 5.12 -30.57 36.80
CA PHE A 443 5.36 -30.90 35.40
C PHE A 443 5.23 -29.65 34.55
N SER A 444 6.04 -29.55 33.49
CA SER A 444 5.99 -28.46 32.51
C SER A 444 5.70 -29.06 31.14
N LEU A 445 4.44 -28.93 30.71
CA LEU A 445 3.98 -29.42 29.42
C LEU A 445 4.17 -28.32 28.37
N ARG A 446 4.80 -28.66 27.25
CA ARG A 446 4.81 -27.80 26.06
C ARG A 446 3.69 -28.22 25.12
N ILE A 447 2.72 -27.34 24.92
CA ILE A 447 1.53 -27.61 24.12
C ILE A 447 1.65 -26.84 22.81
N MET A 448 1.37 -27.49 21.70
CA MET A 448 1.33 -26.89 20.36
C MET A 448 -0.12 -26.83 19.87
N ALA A 449 -0.49 -25.70 19.26
CA ALA A 449 -1.67 -25.58 18.42
C ALA A 449 -1.21 -25.27 17.00
N ALA A 450 -1.68 -26.05 16.01
CA ALA A 450 -1.25 -25.95 14.62
C ALA A 450 -2.47 -25.91 13.70
N GLN A 451 -2.38 -25.13 12.61
CA GLN A 451 -3.38 -25.15 11.56
C GLN A 451 -3.41 -26.52 10.85
N VAL A 452 -4.61 -27.01 10.53
CA VAL A 452 -4.81 -28.32 9.87
C VAL A 452 -4.29 -28.35 8.44
N ASN A 453 -4.42 -27.24 7.70
CA ASN A 453 -4.00 -27.11 6.31
C ASN A 453 -2.48 -26.85 6.16
N ASP A 454 -1.85 -26.16 7.12
CA ASP A 454 -0.40 -25.93 7.18
C ASP A 454 0.18 -26.16 8.59
N PRO A 455 0.75 -27.35 8.86
CA PRO A 455 1.39 -27.64 10.14
C PRO A 455 2.60 -26.76 10.50
N LYS A 456 3.13 -25.97 9.55
CA LYS A 456 4.21 -25.01 9.82
C LYS A 456 3.69 -23.73 10.48
N LYS A 457 2.39 -23.46 10.38
CA LYS A 457 1.71 -22.38 11.09
C LYS A 457 1.21 -22.90 12.43
N TYR A 458 2.03 -22.69 13.46
CA TYR A 458 1.75 -23.15 14.80
C TYR A 458 2.24 -22.17 15.86
N SER A 459 1.71 -22.32 17.06
CA SER A 459 2.24 -21.69 18.26
C SER A 459 2.40 -22.68 19.39
N VAL A 460 3.18 -22.27 20.40
CA VAL A 460 3.50 -23.11 21.55
C VAL A 460 3.23 -22.33 22.83
N ALA A 461 2.49 -22.95 23.76
CA ALA A 461 2.26 -22.46 25.11
C ALA A 461 2.82 -23.45 26.15
N THR A 462 2.95 -22.97 27.39
CA THR A 462 3.40 -23.78 28.53
C THR A 462 2.23 -24.01 29.48
N ALA A 463 1.99 -25.27 29.85
CA ALA A 463 1.10 -25.65 30.92
C ALA A 463 1.91 -26.20 32.09
N LEU A 464 1.81 -25.53 33.23
CA LEU A 464 2.46 -25.88 34.48
C LEU A 464 1.48 -26.64 35.36
N VAL A 465 1.82 -27.86 35.71
CA VAL A 465 1.02 -28.72 36.59
C VAL A 465 1.74 -28.81 37.92
N HIS A 466 1.18 -28.25 38.98
CA HIS A 466 1.73 -28.31 40.33
C HIS A 466 1.15 -29.49 41.09
N VAL A 467 2.02 -30.28 41.72
CA VAL A 467 1.60 -31.36 42.60
C VAL A 467 1.57 -30.82 44.03
N LEU A 468 0.36 -30.66 44.54
CA LEU A 468 0.06 -30.19 45.89
C LEU A 468 -0.04 -31.35 46.87
N SER A 469 0.02 -31.01 48.15
CA SER A 469 -0.25 -31.96 49.23
C SER A 469 -1.72 -32.35 49.16
N GLU A 470 -2.05 -33.59 49.45
CA GLU A 470 -3.44 -33.93 49.74
C GLU A 470 -3.84 -33.23 51.05
N ASN A 471 -4.83 -32.34 50.99
CA ASN A 471 -5.50 -31.84 52.18
C ASN A 471 -6.56 -32.89 52.59
N ARG A 472 -6.25 -33.68 53.62
CA ARG A 472 -7.12 -34.75 54.14
C ARG A 472 -7.95 -34.26 55.32
N PHE A 473 -7.53 -33.18 55.97
CA PHE A 473 -8.16 -32.67 57.18
C PHE A 473 -8.36 -31.15 57.08
N PRO A 474 -9.59 -30.69 56.78
CA PRO A 474 -9.91 -29.28 56.76
C PRO A 474 -9.49 -28.56 58.04
N PRO A 475 -9.11 -27.27 57.96
CA PRO A 475 -8.80 -26.49 59.14
C PRO A 475 -10.01 -26.42 60.07
N PHE A 476 -9.78 -26.38 61.39
CA PHE A 476 -10.84 -26.23 62.37
C PHE A 476 -10.39 -25.38 63.57
N PHE A 477 -11.33 -24.66 64.18
CA PHE A 477 -11.07 -23.97 65.45
C PHE A 477 -11.30 -24.91 66.63
N ASN A 478 -10.41 -24.85 67.63
CA ASN A 478 -10.57 -25.62 68.87
C ASN A 478 -11.71 -25.10 69.77
N LYS A 479 -12.20 -23.88 69.51
CA LYS A 479 -13.31 -23.24 70.22
C LYS A 479 -14.29 -22.69 69.20
N THR A 480 -15.58 -22.85 69.48
CA THR A 480 -16.66 -22.25 68.69
C THR A 480 -16.84 -20.76 68.98
N VAL A 481 -16.49 -20.32 70.19
CA VAL A 481 -16.55 -18.92 70.62
C VAL A 481 -15.30 -18.52 71.40
N TYR A 482 -14.66 -17.45 70.96
CA TYR A 482 -13.55 -16.78 71.62
C TYR A 482 -14.06 -15.52 72.31
N LYS A 483 -13.82 -15.41 73.63
CA LYS A 483 -14.27 -14.26 74.40
C LYS A 483 -13.11 -13.34 74.70
N GLY A 484 -13.30 -12.06 74.41
CA GLY A 484 -12.35 -11.01 74.72
C GLY A 484 -13.05 -9.77 75.25
N PHE A 485 -12.25 -8.88 75.81
CA PHE A 485 -12.69 -7.56 76.17
C PHE A 485 -11.63 -6.54 75.76
N LEU A 486 -12.04 -5.28 75.74
CA LEU A 486 -11.13 -4.14 75.64
C LEU A 486 -11.66 -3.04 76.55
N ILE A 487 -10.78 -2.12 76.93
CA ILE A 487 -11.17 -0.95 77.71
C ILE A 487 -11.37 0.21 76.75
N GLU A 488 -12.49 0.91 76.85
CA GLU A 488 -12.76 2.12 76.07
C GLU A 488 -11.57 3.11 76.19
N SER A 489 -11.10 3.60 75.04
CA SER A 489 -9.91 4.44 74.94
C SER A 489 -9.98 5.33 73.71
N PHE A 490 -9.31 6.49 73.76
CA PHE A 490 -9.11 7.38 72.61
C PHE A 490 -7.97 6.93 71.68
N SER A 491 -7.27 5.84 72.01
CA SER A 491 -6.24 5.26 71.16
C SER A 491 -6.84 4.79 69.82
N PRO A 492 -6.14 5.00 68.69
CA PRO A 492 -6.66 4.63 67.37
C PRO A 492 -6.78 3.11 67.17
N ALA A 493 -5.97 2.32 67.90
CA ALA A 493 -6.05 0.87 67.88
C ALA A 493 -5.63 0.28 69.25
N THR A 494 -6.28 -0.80 69.66
CA THR A 494 -5.91 -1.58 70.85
C THR A 494 -6.07 -3.07 70.59
N LEU A 495 -5.23 -3.89 71.21
CA LEU A 495 -5.38 -5.36 71.19
C LEU A 495 -6.57 -5.78 72.06
N VAL A 496 -7.34 -6.75 71.58
CA VAL A 496 -8.37 -7.40 72.39
C VAL A 496 -7.69 -8.35 73.37
N THR A 497 -8.09 -8.32 74.64
CA THR A 497 -7.51 -9.16 75.70
C THR A 497 -8.53 -10.16 76.23
N THR A 498 -8.06 -11.28 76.74
CA THR A 498 -8.90 -12.29 77.40
C THR A 498 -8.98 -11.99 78.90
N TYR A 499 -10.00 -12.53 79.58
CA TYR A 499 -10.11 -12.46 81.05
C TYR A 499 -8.96 -13.14 81.80
N GLY A 500 -8.12 -13.92 81.11
CA GLY A 500 -6.86 -14.47 81.63
C GLY A 500 -5.66 -13.52 81.51
N ASN A 501 -5.88 -12.27 81.13
CA ASN A 501 -4.85 -11.25 80.92
C ASN A 501 -3.82 -11.58 79.82
N GLN A 502 -4.29 -12.19 78.74
CA GLN A 502 -3.49 -12.49 77.56
C GLN A 502 -4.11 -11.81 76.34
N VAL A 503 -3.30 -11.48 75.34
CA VAL A 503 -3.80 -11.04 74.03
C VAL A 503 -4.70 -12.13 73.45
N LEU A 504 -5.85 -11.74 72.91
CA LEU A 504 -6.74 -12.67 72.25
C LEU A 504 -6.12 -13.09 70.91
N VAL A 505 -5.75 -14.36 70.84
CA VAL A 505 -5.28 -15.03 69.62
C VAL A 505 -6.31 -16.08 69.21
N VAL A 506 -6.80 -15.97 67.99
CA VAL A 506 -7.72 -16.90 67.35
C VAL A 506 -6.90 -17.74 66.38
N GLN A 507 -6.85 -19.06 66.58
CA GLN A 507 -5.99 -19.93 65.78
C GLN A 507 -6.77 -21.17 65.33
N ALA A 508 -6.83 -21.37 64.02
CA ALA A 508 -7.28 -22.61 63.39
C ALA A 508 -6.15 -23.65 63.41
N ILE A 509 -6.54 -24.90 63.51
CA ILE A 509 -5.66 -26.06 63.56
C ILE A 509 -5.94 -26.91 62.32
N ASP A 510 -4.90 -27.33 61.64
CA ASP A 510 -4.95 -28.20 60.47
C ASP A 510 -4.19 -29.49 60.78
N ARG A 511 -4.85 -30.65 60.62
CA ARG A 511 -4.26 -31.92 61.07
C ARG A 511 -3.30 -32.53 60.07
N ASP A 512 -3.17 -31.97 58.87
CA ASP A 512 -2.15 -32.40 57.91
C ASP A 512 -0.74 -31.89 58.29
N PHE A 513 -0.65 -30.95 59.23
CA PHE A 513 0.60 -30.39 59.74
C PHE A 513 0.97 -30.97 61.12
N ARG A 514 2.25 -31.33 61.33
CA ARG A 514 2.71 -31.99 62.56
C ARG A 514 2.51 -31.16 63.83
N ASP A 515 2.62 -29.84 63.72
CA ASP A 515 2.39 -28.87 64.78
C ASP A 515 0.98 -28.28 64.76
N GLY A 516 0.15 -28.70 63.81
CA GLY A 516 -1.22 -28.21 63.63
C GLY A 516 -1.30 -26.84 62.95
N ILE A 517 -0.17 -26.26 62.52
CA ILE A 517 -0.11 -24.88 62.01
C ILE A 517 0.13 -24.95 60.51
N ASN A 518 -0.91 -24.63 59.73
CA ASN A 518 -0.80 -24.45 58.30
C ASN A 518 -0.40 -22.98 58.01
N PRO A 519 0.80 -22.71 57.46
CA PRO A 519 1.27 -21.34 57.16
C PRO A 519 0.52 -20.68 56.00
N LYS A 520 -0.35 -21.42 55.31
CA LYS A 520 -1.23 -20.97 54.23
C LYS A 520 -2.66 -20.69 54.70
N ILE A 521 -2.93 -20.64 56.00
CA ILE A 521 -4.21 -20.16 56.50
C ILE A 521 -4.27 -18.64 56.47
N HIS A 522 -5.28 -18.13 55.76
CA HIS A 522 -5.65 -16.73 55.74
C HIS A 522 -6.86 -16.46 56.64
N TYR A 523 -6.70 -15.59 57.65
CA TYR A 523 -7.83 -15.19 58.51
C TYR A 523 -8.57 -13.97 57.97
N THR A 524 -9.89 -14.02 57.99
CA THR A 524 -10.76 -12.87 57.75
C THR A 524 -11.78 -12.73 58.88
N MET A 525 -12.31 -11.53 59.06
CA MET A 525 -13.28 -11.22 60.11
C MET A 525 -14.44 -10.43 59.53
N GLN A 526 -15.66 -10.91 59.77
CA GLN A 526 -16.90 -10.30 59.29
C GLN A 526 -17.87 -10.04 60.46
N PRO A 527 -18.51 -8.87 60.54
CA PRO A 527 -19.49 -8.61 61.59
C PRO A 527 -20.79 -9.39 61.33
N LEU A 528 -21.29 -10.12 62.33
CA LEU A 528 -22.56 -10.86 62.24
C LEU A 528 -23.79 -9.95 62.36
N THR A 529 -23.64 -8.75 62.93
CA THR A 529 -24.70 -7.75 63.06
C THR A 529 -24.15 -6.35 62.76
N GLY A 530 -24.64 -5.71 61.70
CA GLY A 530 -24.60 -4.26 61.49
C GLY A 530 -23.26 -3.52 61.64
N SER A 531 -22.66 -3.16 60.48
CA SER A 531 -21.81 -1.99 60.21
C SER A 531 -20.33 -1.93 60.64
N ASN A 532 -19.53 -1.43 59.69
CA ASN A 532 -18.14 -0.94 59.71
C ASN A 532 -17.01 -1.88 60.17
N LYS A 533 -15.89 -1.85 59.41
CA LYS A 533 -14.59 -2.49 59.70
C LYS A 533 -13.93 -1.90 60.96
N LEU A 534 -14.51 -2.18 62.14
CA LEU A 534 -14.01 -1.74 63.45
C LEU A 534 -12.95 -2.69 64.01
N TYR A 535 -12.85 -3.89 63.46
CA TYR A 535 -11.94 -4.93 63.91
C TYR A 535 -11.12 -5.46 62.73
N HIS A 536 -9.90 -5.85 63.04
CA HIS A 536 -8.94 -6.45 62.12
C HIS A 536 -8.32 -7.66 62.79
N ILE A 537 -8.14 -8.74 62.04
CA ILE A 537 -7.40 -9.93 62.48
C ILE A 537 -6.11 -10.03 61.68
N THR A 538 -4.97 -10.23 62.35
CA THR A 538 -3.70 -10.49 61.67
C THR A 538 -3.63 -11.93 61.18
N GLN A 539 -2.66 -12.25 60.30
CA GLN A 539 -2.44 -13.63 59.87
C GLN A 539 -1.95 -14.55 61.00
N ASP A 540 -1.38 -13.98 62.06
CA ASP A 540 -1.06 -14.72 63.30
C ASP A 540 -2.28 -14.91 64.22
N GLY A 541 -3.48 -14.47 63.80
CA GLY A 541 -4.71 -14.64 64.56
C GLY A 541 -4.96 -13.59 65.65
N ILE A 542 -4.17 -12.50 65.69
CA ILE A 542 -4.30 -11.45 66.71
C ILE A 542 -5.45 -10.51 66.35
N VAL A 543 -6.35 -10.28 67.31
CA VAL A 543 -7.50 -9.37 67.11
C VAL A 543 -7.18 -7.96 67.57
N ILE A 544 -7.32 -7.00 66.65
CA ILE A 544 -7.09 -5.57 66.84
C ILE A 544 -8.41 -4.83 66.65
N ALA A 545 -8.72 -3.91 67.54
CA ALA A 545 -9.93 -3.09 67.49
C ALA A 545 -9.59 -1.61 67.31
N ARG A 546 -10.38 -0.89 66.50
CA ARG A 546 -10.33 0.59 66.37
C ARG A 546 -11.08 1.22 67.54
N THR A 547 -10.37 1.39 68.65
CA THR A 547 -10.96 1.75 69.94
C THR A 547 -11.51 3.18 70.00
N ASP A 548 -11.06 4.09 69.13
CA ASP A 548 -11.56 5.47 69.00
C ASP A 548 -13.03 5.56 68.54
N ARG A 549 -13.59 4.45 68.04
CA ARG A 549 -14.97 4.35 67.53
C ARG A 549 -15.87 3.45 68.37
N LEU A 550 -15.34 2.84 69.43
CA LEU A 550 -16.08 1.92 70.31
C LEU A 550 -16.51 2.65 71.59
N ARG A 551 -17.70 2.32 72.11
CA ARG A 551 -18.21 2.91 73.37
C ARG A 551 -18.27 1.89 74.48
N ALA A 552 -18.09 2.33 75.71
CA ALA A 552 -18.29 1.48 76.87
C ALA A 552 -19.68 0.80 76.84
N PHE A 553 -19.71 -0.45 77.32
CA PHE A 553 -20.86 -1.35 77.35
C PHE A 553 -21.33 -1.89 75.99
N ASP A 554 -20.66 -1.53 74.89
CA ASP A 554 -20.89 -2.18 73.60
C ASP A 554 -20.46 -3.66 73.65
N ARG A 555 -21.18 -4.50 72.90
CA ARG A 555 -20.86 -5.91 72.71
C ARG A 555 -20.94 -6.26 71.24
N HIS A 556 -19.85 -6.80 70.71
CA HIS A 556 -19.71 -7.12 69.30
C HIS A 556 -19.45 -8.62 69.13
N ILE A 557 -20.24 -9.28 68.30
CA ILE A 557 -20.03 -10.66 67.90
C ILE A 557 -19.62 -10.67 66.44
N LEU A 558 -18.41 -11.18 66.20
CA LEU A 558 -17.77 -11.21 64.89
C LEU A 558 -17.59 -12.67 64.48
N GLU A 559 -17.74 -12.98 63.21
CA GLU A 559 -17.34 -14.25 62.64
C GLU A 559 -15.89 -14.16 62.16
N VAL A 560 -15.08 -15.12 62.55
CA VAL A 560 -13.72 -15.32 62.06
C VAL A 560 -13.72 -16.53 61.16
N ILE A 561 -13.21 -16.33 59.94
CA ILE A 561 -13.11 -17.33 58.91
C ILE A 561 -11.63 -17.60 58.67
N ALA A 562 -11.18 -18.82 58.91
CA ALA A 562 -9.87 -19.32 58.50
C ALA A 562 -10.04 -20.00 57.14
N THR A 563 -9.33 -19.54 56.12
CA THR A 563 -9.34 -20.15 54.77
C THR A 563 -7.97 -20.74 54.50
N ASP A 564 -7.89 -22.02 54.18
CA ASP A 564 -6.66 -22.61 53.65
C ASP A 564 -6.47 -22.14 52.20
N GLU A 565 -5.42 -21.38 51.92
CA GLU A 565 -5.14 -20.85 50.58
C GLU A 565 -4.70 -21.94 49.59
N GLU A 566 -4.27 -23.13 50.04
CA GLU A 566 -3.86 -24.23 49.15
C GLU A 566 -5.08 -25.01 48.63
N SER A 567 -6.06 -25.28 49.51
CA SER A 567 -7.26 -26.08 49.16
C SER A 567 -8.55 -25.27 48.97
N GLY A 568 -8.63 -24.06 49.52
CA GLY A 568 -9.85 -23.23 49.55
C GLY A 568 -10.85 -23.60 50.63
N GLU A 569 -10.59 -24.62 51.46
CA GLU A 569 -11.47 -25.00 52.55
C GLU A 569 -11.51 -23.95 53.67
N THR A 570 -12.66 -23.83 54.34
CA THR A 570 -12.87 -22.81 55.36
C THR A 570 -13.34 -23.37 56.69
N ALA A 571 -12.86 -22.77 57.78
CA ALA A 571 -13.35 -22.98 59.14
C ALA A 571 -13.90 -21.68 59.72
N HIS A 572 -14.89 -21.80 60.60
CA HIS A 572 -15.64 -20.66 61.14
C HIS A 572 -15.66 -20.72 62.68
N ALA A 573 -15.46 -19.58 63.33
CA ALA A 573 -15.66 -19.41 64.78
C ALA A 573 -16.19 -18.00 65.07
N SER A 574 -16.80 -17.81 66.23
CA SER A 574 -17.25 -16.47 66.65
C SER A 574 -16.29 -15.85 67.66
N VAL A 575 -16.11 -14.53 67.60
CA VAL A 575 -15.40 -13.73 68.59
C VAL A 575 -16.40 -12.77 69.25
N ASP A 576 -16.56 -12.92 70.56
CA ASP A 576 -17.48 -12.16 71.40
C ASP A 576 -16.68 -11.16 72.23
N ILE A 577 -16.80 -9.87 71.90
CA ILE A 577 -15.99 -8.78 72.42
C ILE A 577 -16.86 -7.84 73.25
N GLU A 578 -16.52 -7.68 74.52
CA GLU A 578 -17.14 -6.69 75.42
C GLU A 578 -16.26 -5.43 75.56
N VAL A 579 -16.86 -4.25 75.42
CA VAL A 579 -16.17 -2.98 75.63
C VAL A 579 -16.43 -2.52 77.07
N LEU A 580 -15.40 -2.52 77.90
CA LEU A 580 -15.48 -2.17 79.31
C LEU A 580 -15.21 -0.67 79.54
N GLN A 581 -15.90 -0.11 80.52
CA GLN A 581 -15.64 1.25 80.98
C GLN A 581 -14.38 1.29 81.85
N ARG A 582 -13.58 2.36 81.70
CA ARG A 582 -12.42 2.60 82.56
C ARG A 582 -12.85 2.67 84.04
N GLY A 583 -12.38 1.72 84.85
CA GLY A 583 -12.64 1.67 86.30
C GLY A 583 -13.80 0.76 86.76
N GLN A 584 -14.36 -0.09 85.89
CA GLN A 584 -15.36 -1.09 86.28
C GLN A 584 -14.82 -2.11 87.33
N PRO A 585 -15.58 -2.42 88.40
CA PRO A 585 -15.17 -3.39 89.42
C PRO A 585 -15.19 -4.82 88.86
N GLY A 586 -14.01 -5.44 88.82
CA GLY A 586 -13.76 -6.75 88.17
C GLY A 586 -12.46 -6.78 87.36
N VAL A 587 -11.92 -5.60 87.00
CA VAL A 587 -10.68 -5.43 86.21
C VAL A 587 -9.47 -5.02 87.08
N ASN A 588 -9.63 -5.00 88.41
CA ASN A 588 -8.65 -4.43 89.35
C ASN A 588 -7.36 -5.25 89.59
N ALA A 589 -7.07 -6.25 88.75
CA ALA A 589 -5.77 -6.92 88.73
C ALA A 589 -4.85 -6.48 87.57
N LEU A 590 -5.30 -5.57 86.70
CA LEU A 590 -4.59 -5.22 85.46
C LEU A 590 -4.13 -3.77 85.45
N LYS A 591 -3.07 -3.47 86.21
CA LYS A 591 -2.47 -2.13 86.22
C LYS A 591 -1.29 -1.93 85.26
N ASP A 592 -0.76 -2.97 84.59
CA ASP A 592 0.55 -2.85 83.93
C ASP A 592 0.66 -3.36 82.47
N ILE A 593 -0.37 -3.26 81.61
CA ILE A 593 -0.20 -3.66 80.18
C ILE A 593 -0.42 -2.54 79.15
N ASN A 594 -1.00 -1.39 79.53
CA ASN A 594 -1.29 -0.35 78.54
C ASN A 594 -0.18 0.71 78.44
N CYS A 595 0.87 0.39 77.70
CA CYS A 595 1.64 1.35 76.90
C CYS A 595 2.53 0.59 75.88
N VAL A 596 1.92 0.09 74.81
CA VAL A 596 2.64 -0.09 73.54
C VAL A 596 1.95 0.81 72.54
N ASN A 597 2.61 1.89 72.14
CA ASN A 597 2.22 2.67 70.96
C ASN A 597 2.48 1.78 69.74
N LEU A 598 1.49 0.98 69.36
CA LEU A 598 1.46 0.30 68.08
C LEU A 598 1.01 1.33 67.04
N GLU A 599 1.98 2.00 66.39
CA GLU A 599 1.74 2.65 65.11
C GLU A 599 1.53 1.56 64.05
N ILE A 600 0.32 0.99 64.01
CA ILE A 600 -0.13 0.18 62.89
C ILE A 600 -0.86 1.13 61.93
N SER A 601 -0.19 1.50 60.85
CA SER A 601 -0.83 2.11 59.69
C SER A 601 -1.76 1.08 59.07
N LEU A 602 -3.04 1.11 59.44
CA LEU A 602 -4.10 0.37 58.75
C LEU A 602 -4.26 1.00 57.35
N ILE A 603 -3.83 0.26 56.32
CA ILE A 603 -4.12 0.54 54.90
C ILE A 603 -5.56 0.12 54.59
#